data_AF-A0A3M0ZEU7-F1
#
_entry.id   AF-A0A3M0ZEU7-F1
#
_cell.length_a   1.000
_cell.length_b   1.000
_cell.length_c   1.000
_cell.angle_alpha   90.00
_cell.angle_beta   90.00
_cell.angle_gamma   90.00
#
_symmetry.space_group_name_H-M   'P 1'
#
loop_
_entity.id
_entity.type
_entity.pdbx_description
1 polymer ?
#
loop_
_entity_poly.entity_id
_entity_poly.type
_entity_poly.pdbx_seq_one_letter_code
_entity_poly.pdbx_strand_id
1 'polypeptide(L)'
;MVRRRQREEWFSFPVIPFLAIMLGLISVMSIASVAVSFQRHREVRKTELVRLTNIPPVLIPLHIRCKSDRFIWYDLEHRPHTIMLTRQADSEVSLPDVTSFREFHKFITSVIIDRNKKESFNGRQFTFIIWTEPDASRNTMELVNLLDQFHNPLRTGLLPIMPNEKIKFD
;
A
#
# COMPACT_ATOMS: atom_id res chain seq x y z
N MET A 1 -56.73 -22.63 -21.83
CA MET A 1 -55.93 -21.40 -22.05
C MET A 1 -55.90 -20.61 -20.74
N VAL A 2 -54.88 -19.76 -20.57
CA VAL A 2 -54.59 -18.87 -19.42
C VAL A 2 -53.84 -19.51 -18.24
N ARG A 3 -52.52 -19.58 -18.43
CA ARG A 3 -51.49 -19.47 -17.37
C ARG A 3 -51.49 -18.04 -16.80
N ARG A 4 -51.15 -17.93 -15.51
CA ARG A 4 -50.51 -16.81 -14.76
C ARG A 4 -51.38 -16.27 -13.62
N ARG A 5 -50.97 -16.60 -12.39
CA ARG A 5 -50.89 -15.69 -11.23
C ARG A 5 -50.22 -16.42 -10.06
N GLN A 6 -48.90 -16.48 -10.09
CA GLN A 6 -48.04 -16.79 -8.95
C GLN A 6 -46.67 -16.20 -9.27
N ARG A 7 -46.49 -14.91 -8.97
CA ARG A 7 -45.19 -14.22 -8.89
C ARG A 7 -45.47 -12.75 -8.60
N GLU A 8 -45.82 -12.41 -7.35
CA GLU A 8 -45.79 -11.00 -6.93
C GLU A 8 -45.89 -10.81 -5.41
N GLU A 9 -45.28 -11.66 -4.57
CA GLU A 9 -45.28 -11.42 -3.12
C GLU A 9 -43.97 -11.85 -2.44
N TRP A 10 -42.81 -11.45 -3.00
CA TRP A 10 -41.51 -11.64 -2.32
C TRP A 10 -40.76 -10.32 -2.08
N PHE A 11 -41.38 -9.16 -2.32
CA PHE A 11 -40.76 -7.84 -2.20
C PHE A 11 -41.43 -6.90 -1.18
N SER A 12 -42.16 -7.44 -0.19
CA SER A 12 -42.86 -6.63 0.82
C SER A 12 -42.28 -6.81 2.23
N PHE A 13 -40.97 -6.61 2.38
CA PHE A 13 -40.34 -6.22 3.65
C PHE A 13 -39.31 -5.10 3.34
N PRO A 14 -39.16 -4.07 4.19
CA PRO A 14 -38.36 -2.89 3.91
C PRO A 14 -36.85 -3.16 4.11
N VAL A 15 -36.32 -4.16 3.41
CA VAL A 15 -34.91 -4.57 3.48
C VAL A 15 -34.01 -3.48 2.88
N ILE A 16 -34.46 -2.84 1.80
CA ILE A 16 -33.69 -1.84 1.06
C ILE A 16 -33.40 -0.57 1.88
N PRO A 17 -34.38 0.08 2.54
CA PRO A 17 -34.09 1.27 3.37
C PRO A 17 -33.24 0.95 4.59
N PHE A 18 -33.43 -0.22 5.21
CA PHE A 18 -32.59 -0.64 6.34
C PHE A 18 -31.13 -0.89 5.92
N LEU A 19 -30.92 -1.52 4.76
CA LEU A 19 -29.59 -1.75 4.20
C LEU A 19 -28.88 -0.42 3.86
N ALA A 20 -29.61 0.55 3.30
CA ALA A 20 -29.06 1.87 2.98
C ALA A 20 -28.62 2.63 4.24
N ILE A 21 -29.40 2.55 5.33
CA ILE A 21 -29.04 3.16 6.62
C ILE A 21 -27.79 2.47 7.21
N MET A 22 -27.73 1.14 7.18
CA MET A 22 -26.57 0.38 7.65
C MET A 22 -25.30 0.72 6.86
N LEU A 23 -25.39 0.80 5.53
CA LEU A 23 -24.27 1.21 4.67
C LEU A 23 -23.84 2.66 4.94
N GLY A 24 -24.79 3.55 5.16
CA GLY A 24 -24.52 4.94 5.56
C GLY A 24 -23.78 5.02 6.89
N LEU A 25 -24.23 4.27 7.91
CA LEU A 25 -23.59 4.21 9.22
C LEU A 25 -22.18 3.62 9.15
N ILE A 26 -21.96 2.56 8.36
CA ILE A 26 -20.62 1.98 8.13
C ILE A 26 -19.70 3.01 7.47
N SER A 27 -20.21 3.77 6.48
CA SER A 27 -19.43 4.81 5.81
C SER A 27 -19.07 5.97 6.76
N VAL A 28 -19.99 6.40 7.63
CA VAL A 28 -19.70 7.44 8.63
C VAL A 28 -18.69 6.94 9.66
N MET A 29 -18.81 5.69 10.11
CA MET A 29 -17.85 5.09 11.05
C MET A 29 -16.46 4.90 10.44
N SER A 30 -16.35 4.55 9.15
CA SER A 30 -15.04 4.44 8.49
C SER A 30 -14.37 5.81 8.37
N ILE A 31 -15.11 6.85 7.99
CA ILE A 31 -14.61 8.23 7.94
C ILE A 31 -14.20 8.71 9.33
N ALA A 32 -15.02 8.47 10.35
CA ALA A 32 -14.71 8.84 11.72
C ALA A 32 -13.48 8.09 12.26
N SER A 33 -13.34 6.80 11.98
CA SER A 33 -12.17 6.01 12.37
C SER A 33 -10.89 6.54 11.71
N VAL A 34 -10.96 6.91 10.43
CA VAL A 34 -9.85 7.54 9.72
C VAL A 34 -9.52 8.89 10.33
N ALA A 35 -10.51 9.74 10.60
CA ALA A 35 -10.33 11.06 11.21
C ALA A 35 -9.71 10.98 12.62
N VAL A 36 -10.19 10.05 13.47
CA VAL A 36 -9.62 9.80 14.81
C VAL A 36 -8.20 9.27 14.71
N SER A 37 -7.90 8.41 13.74
CA SER A 37 -6.53 7.94 13.48
C SER A 37 -5.62 9.11 13.09
N PHE A 38 -6.06 9.99 12.19
CA PHE A 38 -5.33 11.21 11.81
C PHE A 38 -5.14 12.17 12.98
N GLN A 39 -6.15 12.34 13.83
CA GLN A 39 -6.09 13.23 14.98
C GLN A 39 -5.17 12.70 16.08
N ARG A 40 -5.22 11.39 16.39
CA ARG A 40 -4.27 10.73 17.29
C ARG A 40 -2.84 10.84 16.76
N HIS A 41 -2.63 10.65 15.46
CA HIS A 41 -1.31 10.87 14.84
C HIS A 41 -0.84 12.33 14.93
N ARG A 42 -1.75 13.31 14.87
CA ARG A 42 -1.41 14.73 15.09
C ARG A 42 -1.04 15.04 16.54
N GLU A 43 -1.71 14.40 17.51
CA GLU A 43 -1.50 14.63 18.95
C GLU A 43 -0.19 14.00 19.47
N VAL A 44 0.30 12.90 18.85
CA VAL A 44 1.57 12.23 19.21
C VAL A 44 2.82 12.97 18.65
N ARG A 45 2.77 14.30 18.55
CA ARG A 45 3.92 15.12 18.15
C ARG A 45 4.95 15.24 19.29
N LYS A 46 5.76 14.19 19.43
CA LYS A 46 7.18 14.28 19.84
C LYS A 46 7.95 13.17 19.13
N THR A 47 8.38 13.41 17.88
CA THR A 47 9.59 12.80 17.29
C THR A 47 9.78 11.28 17.46
N GLU A 48 8.70 10.50 17.56
CA GLU A 48 8.84 9.05 17.59
C GLU A 48 9.01 8.58 16.15
N LEU A 49 10.12 7.88 15.88
CA LEU A 49 10.27 7.16 14.63
C LEU A 49 9.13 6.16 14.49
N VAL A 50 8.48 6.12 13.33
CA VAL A 50 7.48 5.10 13.03
C VAL A 50 8.19 3.75 12.88
N ARG A 51 7.73 2.75 13.62
CA ARG A 51 8.29 1.38 13.65
C ARG A 51 7.24 0.38 13.21
N LEU A 52 7.68 -0.65 12.51
CA LEU A 52 6.86 -1.84 12.31
C LEU A 52 6.94 -2.69 13.58
N THR A 53 5.80 -2.91 14.22
CA THR A 53 5.70 -3.79 15.38
C THR A 53 5.10 -5.13 14.97
N ASN A 54 5.44 -6.19 15.72
CA ASN A 54 4.88 -7.53 15.54
C ASN A 54 5.09 -8.15 14.14
N ILE A 55 6.20 -7.84 13.48
CA ILE A 55 6.57 -8.54 12.24
C ILE A 55 6.92 -9.98 12.60
N PRO A 56 6.25 -10.99 11.99
CA PRO A 56 6.64 -12.38 12.18
C PRO A 56 8.13 -12.57 11.83
N PRO A 57 8.92 -13.34 12.60
CA PRO A 57 10.36 -13.50 12.38
C PRO A 57 10.71 -14.18 11.03
N VAL A 58 9.70 -14.74 10.38
CA VAL A 58 9.75 -15.30 9.02
C VAL A 58 9.83 -14.19 7.96
N LEU A 59 9.43 -12.95 8.25
CA LEU A 59 9.36 -11.89 7.25
C LEU A 59 10.52 -10.91 7.39
N ILE A 60 11.21 -10.66 6.29
CA ILE A 60 12.29 -9.67 6.18
C ILE A 60 11.73 -8.45 5.42
N PRO A 61 11.48 -7.32 6.09
CA PRO A 61 10.83 -6.18 5.45
C PRO A 61 11.79 -5.42 4.52
N LEU A 62 11.33 -5.13 3.31
CA LEU A 62 11.96 -4.22 2.36
C LEU A 62 11.13 -2.95 2.29
N HIS A 63 11.72 -1.84 2.70
CA HIS A 63 10.99 -0.59 2.87
C HIS A 63 11.03 0.25 1.60
N ILE A 64 9.87 0.74 1.17
CA ILE A 64 9.75 1.75 0.13
C ILE A 64 8.83 2.85 0.65
N ARG A 65 9.27 4.11 0.61
CA ARG A 65 8.45 5.27 0.90
C ARG A 65 8.01 5.91 -0.40
N CYS A 66 6.71 6.05 -0.54
CA CYS A 66 6.05 6.68 -1.67
C CYS A 66 5.69 8.13 -1.32
N LYS A 67 6.15 9.06 -2.16
CA LYS A 67 5.80 10.48 -2.12
C LYS A 67 5.10 10.89 -3.40
N SER A 68 4.51 12.09 -3.43
CA SER A 68 3.86 12.63 -4.62
C SER A 68 4.77 12.86 -5.82
N ASP A 69 6.08 13.02 -5.60
CA ASP A 69 7.08 13.37 -6.63
C ASP A 69 8.17 12.31 -6.84
N ARG A 70 8.26 11.31 -5.96
CA ARG A 70 9.35 10.33 -5.98
C ARG A 70 9.03 9.07 -5.18
N PHE A 71 9.80 8.03 -5.45
CA PHE A 71 9.93 6.85 -4.58
C PHE A 71 11.27 6.86 -3.87
N ILE A 72 11.30 6.44 -2.61
CA ILE A 72 12.52 6.23 -1.85
C ILE A 72 12.54 4.78 -1.40
N TRP A 73 13.40 3.95 -1.97
CA TRP A 73 13.59 2.58 -1.51
C TRP A 73 14.85 2.47 -0.65
N TYR A 74 14.85 1.53 0.28
CA TYR A 74 15.98 1.31 1.18
C TYR A 74 16.62 -0.04 0.85
N ASP A 75 17.95 -0.05 0.72
CA ASP A 75 18.68 -1.30 0.56
C ASP A 75 18.69 -2.12 1.88
N LEU A 76 19.35 -3.26 1.88
CA LEU A 76 19.44 -4.12 3.08
C LEU A 76 20.28 -3.50 4.21
N GLU A 77 21.06 -2.46 3.93
CA GLU A 77 21.83 -1.69 4.91
C GLU A 77 21.08 -0.39 5.31
N HIS A 78 19.82 -0.27 4.89
CA HIS A 78 18.94 0.88 5.12
C HIS A 78 19.43 2.20 4.53
N ARG A 79 20.21 2.15 3.44
CA ARG A 79 20.61 3.33 2.67
C ARG A 79 19.51 3.74 1.71
N PRO A 80 19.11 5.03 1.68
CA PRO A 80 18.03 5.49 0.81
C PRO A 80 18.50 5.68 -0.62
N HIS A 81 17.72 5.18 -1.57
CA HIS A 81 17.85 5.39 -3.00
C HIS A 81 16.57 6.02 -3.54
N THR A 82 16.69 7.06 -4.37
CA THR A 82 15.55 7.85 -4.83
C THR A 82 15.29 7.63 -6.32
N ILE A 83 14.04 7.43 -6.69
CA ILE A 83 13.55 7.42 -8.07
C ILE A 83 12.65 8.64 -8.22
N MET A 84 13.09 9.62 -8.98
CA MET A 84 12.27 10.80 -9.30
C MET A 84 11.20 10.42 -10.31
N LEU A 85 9.97 10.89 -10.07
CA LEU A 85 8.85 10.72 -10.98
C LEU A 85 8.66 12.00 -11.76
N THR A 86 9.00 11.96 -13.05
CA THR A 86 8.83 13.11 -13.92
C THR A 86 7.43 13.06 -14.52
N ARG A 87 6.60 14.06 -14.20
CA ARG A 87 5.32 14.25 -14.88
C ARG A 87 5.59 14.98 -16.18
N GLN A 88 5.28 14.37 -17.33
CA GLN A 88 5.18 15.14 -18.56
C GLN A 88 3.88 15.95 -18.51
N ALA A 89 3.94 17.21 -18.97
CA ALA A 89 2.87 18.20 -18.79
C ALA A 89 1.49 17.75 -19.32
N ASP A 90 1.45 16.79 -20.25
CA ASP A 90 0.23 16.28 -20.89
C ASP A 90 -0.04 14.79 -20.64
N SER A 91 0.77 14.12 -19.81
CA SER A 91 0.60 12.69 -19.54
C SER A 91 0.07 12.45 -18.14
N GLU A 92 -0.99 11.66 -18.05
CA GLU A 92 -1.42 11.07 -16.78
C GLU A 92 -0.37 10.12 -16.19
N VAL A 93 0.63 9.68 -16.96
CA VAL A 93 1.62 8.70 -16.50
C VAL A 93 2.86 9.41 -15.95
N SER A 94 3.24 9.11 -14.71
CA SER A 94 4.53 9.54 -14.18
C SER A 94 5.61 8.60 -14.71
N LEU A 95 6.62 9.13 -15.42
CA LEU A 95 7.73 8.33 -15.91
C LEU A 95 8.91 8.41 -14.92
N PRO A 96 9.40 7.26 -14.41
CA PRO A 96 10.56 7.25 -13.52
C PRO A 96 11.84 7.58 -14.30
N ASP A 97 12.81 8.20 -13.61
CA ASP A 97 14.16 8.33 -14.16
C ASP A 97 14.73 6.97 -14.58
N VAL A 98 15.21 6.86 -15.82
CA VAL A 98 15.63 5.59 -16.44
C VAL A 98 16.79 4.95 -15.69
N THR A 99 17.71 5.76 -15.15
CA THR A 99 18.91 5.26 -14.47
C THR A 99 18.56 4.72 -13.10
N SER A 100 17.87 5.52 -12.27
CA SER A 100 17.40 5.09 -10.96
C SER A 100 16.40 3.92 -11.05
N PHE A 101 15.58 3.89 -12.10
CA PHE A 101 14.67 2.77 -12.36
C PHE A 101 15.42 1.48 -12.70
N ARG A 102 16.48 1.55 -13.50
CA ARG A 102 17.31 0.39 -13.81
C ARG A 102 18.01 -0.16 -12.57
N GLU A 103 18.48 0.71 -11.69
CA GLU A 103 19.07 0.30 -10.40
C GLU A 103 18.04 -0.39 -9.51
N PHE A 104 16.85 0.20 -9.40
CA PHE A 104 15.73 -0.39 -8.67
C PHE A 104 15.33 -1.75 -9.23
N HIS A 105 15.22 -1.88 -10.55
CA HIS A 105 14.93 -3.15 -11.21
C HIS A 105 16.01 -4.20 -10.91
N LYS A 106 17.29 -3.83 -10.96
CA LYS A 106 18.40 -4.75 -10.58
C LYS A 106 18.33 -5.16 -9.11
N PHE A 107 18.04 -4.22 -8.21
CA PHE A 107 17.86 -4.49 -6.79
C PHE A 107 16.72 -5.48 -6.55
N ILE A 108 15.54 -5.19 -7.10
CA ILE A 108 14.39 -6.10 -7.10
C ILE A 108 14.83 -7.46 -7.62
N THR A 109 15.34 -7.56 -8.85
CA THR A 109 15.66 -8.86 -9.45
C THR A 109 16.66 -9.68 -8.60
N SER A 110 17.72 -9.05 -8.08
CA SER A 110 18.76 -9.73 -7.29
C SER A 110 18.31 -10.13 -5.88
N VAL A 111 17.56 -9.28 -5.18
CA VAL A 111 17.02 -9.60 -3.85
C VAL A 111 15.94 -10.68 -3.95
N ILE A 112 15.21 -10.68 -5.05
CA ILE A 112 14.00 -11.48 -5.19
C ILE A 112 14.31 -12.87 -5.74
N ILE A 113 15.10 -12.97 -6.81
CA ILE A 113 15.28 -14.26 -7.47
C ILE A 113 16.30 -15.10 -6.69
N ASP A 114 17.42 -14.51 -6.31
CA ASP A 114 18.53 -15.27 -5.74
C ASP A 114 18.45 -15.33 -4.21
N ARG A 115 18.22 -14.18 -3.56
CA ARG A 115 18.22 -14.12 -2.09
C ARG A 115 16.92 -14.64 -1.48
N ASN A 116 15.76 -14.26 -2.01
CA ASN A 116 14.48 -14.71 -1.46
C ASN A 116 14.30 -16.23 -1.59
N LYS A 117 14.77 -16.82 -2.70
CA LYS A 117 14.76 -18.28 -2.85
C LYS A 117 15.62 -18.97 -1.78
N LYS A 118 16.82 -18.45 -1.53
CA LYS A 118 17.71 -18.96 -0.48
C LYS A 118 17.11 -18.81 0.92
N GLU A 119 16.60 -17.62 1.24
CA GLU A 119 15.97 -17.35 2.53
C GLU A 119 14.70 -18.20 2.75
N SER A 120 13.95 -18.50 1.68
CA SER A 120 12.76 -19.35 1.79
C SER A 120 13.11 -20.77 2.23
N PHE A 121 14.30 -21.29 1.91
CA PHE A 121 14.78 -22.56 2.47
C PHE A 121 15.14 -22.46 3.95
N ASN A 122 15.52 -21.27 4.42
CA ASN A 122 15.77 -20.98 5.83
C ASN A 122 14.49 -20.63 6.60
N GLY A 123 13.31 -20.77 5.98
CA GLY A 123 12.02 -20.41 6.57
C GLY A 123 11.84 -18.90 6.74
N ARG A 124 12.54 -18.07 5.94
CA ARG A 124 12.40 -16.61 5.91
C ARG A 124 12.03 -16.12 4.51
N GLN A 125 11.35 -14.98 4.39
CA GLN A 125 10.91 -14.44 3.12
C GLN A 125 10.97 -12.92 3.14
N PHE A 126 11.49 -12.32 2.07
CA PHE A 126 11.40 -10.88 1.86
C PHE A 126 9.94 -10.46 1.66
N THR A 127 9.58 -9.25 2.07
CA THR A 127 8.23 -8.69 1.94
C THR A 127 8.35 -7.19 1.76
N PHE A 128 7.64 -6.63 0.77
CA PHE A 128 7.67 -5.19 0.55
C PHE A 128 6.71 -4.48 1.50
N ILE A 129 7.20 -3.45 2.17
CA ILE A 129 6.41 -2.53 2.99
C ILE A 129 6.46 -1.15 2.34
N ILE A 130 5.32 -0.73 1.78
CA ILE A 130 5.17 0.54 1.09
C ILE A 130 4.52 1.54 2.03
N TRP A 131 5.32 2.51 2.47
CA TRP A 131 4.89 3.65 3.27
C TRP A 131 4.32 4.73 2.36
N THR A 132 3.04 5.04 2.49
CA THR A 132 2.31 5.95 1.59
C THR A 132 2.01 7.27 2.28
N GLU A 133 2.54 8.37 1.72
CA GLU A 133 2.14 9.72 2.13
C GLU A 133 0.74 10.08 1.60
N PRO A 134 0.01 11.03 2.24
CA PRO A 134 -1.37 11.34 1.89
C PRO A 134 -1.58 11.77 0.42
N ASP A 135 -0.58 12.39 -0.18
CA ASP A 135 -0.58 12.91 -1.57
C ASP A 135 0.04 11.93 -2.58
N ALA A 136 0.50 10.76 -2.11
CA ALA A 136 1.23 9.79 -2.91
C ALA A 136 0.36 8.62 -3.42
N SER A 137 -0.96 8.66 -3.20
CA SER A 137 -1.89 7.56 -3.49
C SER A 137 -1.78 7.01 -4.93
N ARG A 138 -1.72 7.91 -5.92
CA ARG A 138 -1.53 7.54 -7.33
C ARG A 138 -0.22 6.80 -7.56
N ASN A 139 0.87 7.38 -7.08
CA ASN A 139 2.21 6.82 -7.28
C ASN A 139 2.37 5.49 -6.53
N THR A 140 1.70 5.33 -5.38
CA THR A 140 1.63 4.04 -4.67
C THR A 140 0.99 2.97 -5.55
N MET A 141 -0.12 3.29 -6.22
CA MET A 141 -0.78 2.34 -7.13
C MET A 141 0.11 2.01 -8.33
N GLU A 142 0.78 3.00 -8.92
CA GLU A 142 1.75 2.78 -10.00
C GLU A 142 2.89 1.87 -9.56
N LEU A 143 3.43 2.08 -8.35
CA LEU A 143 4.47 1.23 -7.76
C LEU A 143 3.97 -0.19 -7.52
N VAL A 144 2.75 -0.37 -6.99
CA VAL A 144 2.17 -1.71 -6.79
C VAL A 144 2.01 -2.44 -8.11
N ASN A 145 1.45 -1.78 -9.13
CA ASN A 145 1.32 -2.35 -10.47
C ASN A 145 2.67 -2.73 -11.06
N LEU A 146 3.69 -1.89 -10.82
CA LEU A 146 5.05 -2.15 -11.28
C LEU A 146 5.66 -3.37 -10.58
N LEU A 147 5.44 -3.52 -9.27
CA LEU A 147 5.89 -4.68 -8.51
C LEU A 147 5.16 -5.97 -8.95
N ASP A 148 3.88 -5.88 -9.30
CA ASP A 148 3.08 -6.99 -9.79
C ASP A 148 3.56 -7.52 -11.15
N GLN A 149 4.11 -6.65 -12.03
CA GLN A 149 4.69 -7.06 -13.31
C GLN A 149 5.88 -8.01 -13.16
N PHE A 150 6.55 -8.03 -12.02
CA PHE A 150 7.62 -8.99 -11.75
C PHE A 150 7.09 -10.40 -11.43
N HIS A 151 5.77 -10.64 -11.50
CA HIS A 151 5.11 -11.93 -11.25
C HIS A 151 5.60 -12.58 -9.95
N ASN A 152 5.67 -11.76 -8.91
CA ASN A 152 6.43 -12.08 -7.72
C ASN A 152 5.60 -12.77 -6.63
N PRO A 153 6.09 -13.82 -5.96
CA PRO A 153 5.42 -14.40 -4.79
C PRO A 153 5.54 -13.52 -3.52
N LEU A 154 6.11 -12.32 -3.65
CA LEU A 154 6.35 -11.43 -2.51
C LEU A 154 5.05 -10.78 -2.07
N ARG A 155 4.88 -10.74 -0.76
CA ARG A 155 3.77 -10.02 -0.15
C ARG A 155 4.10 -8.53 -0.16
N THR A 156 3.10 -7.73 -0.49
CA THR A 156 3.18 -6.27 -0.44
C THR A 156 2.21 -5.76 0.61
N GLY A 157 2.72 -5.01 1.58
CA GLY A 157 1.93 -4.32 2.60
C GLY A 157 1.93 -2.81 2.34
N LEU A 158 0.76 -2.18 2.46
CA LEU A 158 0.61 -0.72 2.36
C LEU A 158 0.38 -0.15 3.75
N LEU A 159 1.17 0.86 4.15
CA LEU A 159 1.01 1.55 5.42
C LEU A 159 0.99 3.06 5.23
N PRO A 160 0.05 3.80 5.83
CA PRO A 160 0.07 5.25 5.78
C PRO A 160 1.23 5.81 6.61
N ILE A 161 1.84 6.90 6.15
CA ILE A 161 2.87 7.65 6.88
C ILE A 161 2.65 9.16 6.68
N MET A 162 2.94 9.98 7.69
CA MET A 162 2.87 11.44 7.51
C MET A 162 4.10 11.97 6.75
N PRO A 163 3.95 13.13 6.08
CA PRO A 163 5.10 13.83 5.52
C PRO A 163 6.15 14.08 6.59
N ASN A 164 7.41 13.80 6.25
CA ASN A 164 8.60 13.97 7.10
C ASN A 164 8.69 13.07 8.37
N GLU A 165 7.73 12.18 8.62
CA GLU A 165 7.93 11.13 9.63
C GLU A 165 9.11 10.25 9.23
N LYS A 166 10.01 9.98 10.17
CA LYS A 166 11.18 9.13 9.92
C LYS A 166 10.82 7.69 10.26
N ILE A 167 11.18 6.76 9.39
CA ILE A 167 11.02 5.32 9.59
C ILE A 167 12.22 4.85 10.41
N LYS A 168 11.98 4.05 11.45
CA LYS A 168 13.05 3.27 12.06
C LYS A 168 13.04 1.86 11.48
N PHE A 169 14.23 1.44 11.08
CA PHE A 169 14.52 0.08 10.67
C PHE A 169 15.02 -0.69 11.91
N ASP A 170 14.45 -1.86 12.14
CA ASP A 170 14.81 -2.77 13.24
C ASP A 170 15.56 -3.99 12.69
#